data_AF-A0A0N6ZML8-F1
#
_entry.id   AF-A0A0N6ZML8-F1
#
_cell.length_a   1.000
_cell.length_b   1.000
_cell.length_c   1.000
_cell.angle_alpha   90.00
_cell.angle_beta   90.00
_cell.angle_gamma   90.00
#
_symmetry.space_group_name_H-M   'P 1'
#
loop_
_entity.id
_entity.type
_entity.pdbx_description
1 polymer ?
#
loop_
_entity_poly.entity_id
_entity_poly.type
_entity_poly.pdbx_seq_one_letter_code
_entity_poly.pdbx_strand_id
1 'polypeptide(L)'
;MDWATIAERVGYASAGAACTAVGEALKANLREQDQNVDELRALGLAKVNRLQAAFWPAAIQDKDPKAAKVVLECIKQEARFQGTEAPTRVNMEAQRLADEILAVFDEGAGGPGEGT
;
A
#
# COMPACT_ATOMS: atom_id res chain seq x y z
N MET A 1 -21.70 19.99 0.08
CA MET A 1 -21.01 21.06 -0.67
C MET A 1 -20.76 20.52 -2.05
N ASP A 2 -21.30 21.14 -3.09
CA ASP A 2 -21.23 20.63 -4.47
C ASP A 2 -20.10 21.30 -5.27
N TRP A 3 -19.81 20.75 -6.45
CA TRP A 3 -18.73 21.22 -7.31
C TRP A 3 -18.96 22.62 -7.88
N ALA A 4 -20.22 23.02 -8.07
CA ALA A 4 -20.56 24.37 -8.51
C ALA A 4 -20.21 25.41 -7.45
N THR A 5 -20.54 25.12 -6.18
CA THR A 5 -20.18 25.95 -5.02
C THR A 5 -18.67 26.04 -4.84
N ILE A 6 -17.94 24.94 -5.06
CA ILE A 6 -16.47 24.94 -5.02
C ILE A 6 -15.90 25.78 -6.16
N ALA A 7 -16.44 25.63 -7.37
CA ALA A 7 -15.98 26.39 -8.52
C ALA A 7 -16.15 27.90 -8.31
N GLU A 8 -17.31 28.35 -7.81
CA GLU A 8 -17.58 29.76 -7.56
C GLU A 8 -16.70 30.35 -6.44
N ARG A 9 -16.46 29.59 -5.37
CA ARG A 9 -15.61 30.06 -4.25
C ARG A 9 -14.14 30.16 -4.59
N VAL A 10 -13.64 29.27 -5.43
CA VAL A 10 -12.20 29.14 -5.73
C VAL A 10 -11.85 29.71 -7.11
N GLY A 11 -12.85 30.11 -7.89
CA GLY A 11 -12.70 30.77 -9.18
C GLY A 11 -12.50 29.81 -10.37
N TYR A 12 -12.94 28.55 -10.26
CA TYR A 12 -12.92 27.64 -11.41
C TYR A 12 -14.02 27.96 -12.41
N ALA A 13 -13.70 27.81 -13.70
CA ALA A 13 -14.61 28.15 -14.80
C ALA A 13 -15.92 27.33 -14.83
N SER A 14 -15.93 26.13 -14.23
CA SER A 14 -17.13 25.30 -14.13
C SER A 14 -17.02 24.26 -13.01
N ALA A 15 -18.16 23.69 -12.63
CA ALA A 15 -18.23 22.56 -11.71
C ALA A 15 -17.40 21.35 -12.19
N GLY A 16 -17.39 21.10 -13.52
CA GLY A 16 -16.55 20.07 -14.13
C GLY A 16 -15.06 20.36 -13.95
N ALA A 17 -14.63 21.61 -14.18
CA ALA A 17 -13.25 22.04 -13.99
C ALA A 17 -12.80 21.91 -12.53
N ALA A 18 -13.68 22.24 -11.57
CA ALA A 18 -13.40 22.05 -10.14
C ALA A 18 -13.25 20.56 -9.78
N CYS A 19 -14.11 19.69 -10.29
CA CYS A 19 -14.03 18.24 -10.06
C CYS A 19 -12.72 17.65 -10.62
N THR A 20 -12.36 18.01 -11.85
CA THR A 20 -11.10 17.57 -12.47
C THR A 20 -9.89 18.07 -11.68
N ALA A 21 -9.84 19.37 -11.35
CA ALA A 21 -8.71 19.95 -10.61
C ALA A 21 -8.53 19.30 -9.23
N VAL A 22 -9.63 19.06 -8.50
CA VAL A 22 -9.57 18.38 -7.20
C VAL A 22 -9.15 16.92 -7.37
N GLY A 23 -9.68 16.23 -8.38
CA GLY A 23 -9.28 14.85 -8.69
C GLY A 23 -7.78 14.72 -9.02
N GLU A 24 -7.24 15.67 -9.78
CA GLU A 24 -5.79 15.71 -10.09
C GLU A 24 -4.96 16.05 -8.85
N ALA A 25 -5.38 17.01 -8.04
CA ALA A 25 -4.71 17.35 -6.79
C ALA A 25 -4.69 16.15 -5.82
N LEU A 26 -5.79 15.41 -5.70
CA LEU A 26 -5.85 14.20 -4.87
C LEU A 26 -4.91 13.12 -5.40
N LYS A 27 -4.88 12.88 -6.72
CA LYS A 27 -3.94 11.93 -7.33
C LYS A 27 -2.48 12.33 -7.10
N ALA A 28 -2.15 13.61 -7.22
CA ALA A 28 -0.82 14.13 -6.93
C ALA A 28 -0.44 13.91 -5.45
N ASN A 29 -1.33 14.28 -4.53
CA ASN A 29 -1.12 14.06 -3.09
C ASN A 29 -0.96 12.58 -2.73
N LEU A 30 -1.72 11.68 -3.37
CA LEU A 30 -1.57 10.24 -3.15
C LEU A 30 -0.20 9.74 -3.65
N ARG A 31 0.23 10.15 -4.85
CA ARG A 31 1.56 9.80 -5.37
C ARG A 31 2.69 10.32 -4.47
N GLU A 32 2.59 11.55 -3.99
CA GLU A 32 3.58 12.12 -3.05
C GLU A 32 3.60 11.35 -1.73
N GLN A 33 2.44 10.96 -1.19
CA GLN A 33 2.37 10.10 -0.01
C GLN A 33 2.99 8.72 -0.26
N ASP A 34 2.71 8.10 -1.40
CA ASP A 34 3.27 6.79 -1.76
C ASP A 34 4.80 6.88 -1.90
N GLN A 35 5.32 7.92 -2.56
CA GLN A 35 6.77 8.18 -2.67
C GLN A 35 7.41 8.36 -1.29
N ASN A 36 6.79 9.13 -0.41
CA ASN A 36 7.28 9.30 0.96
C ASN A 36 7.33 7.97 1.73
N VAL A 37 6.32 7.10 1.53
CA VAL A 37 6.30 5.76 2.14
C VAL A 37 7.43 4.88 1.59
N ASP A 38 7.66 4.92 0.28
CA ASP A 38 8.74 4.15 -0.36
C ASP A 38 10.13 4.60 0.11
N GLU A 39 10.35 5.91 0.23
CA GLU A 39 11.60 6.47 0.76
C GLU A 39 11.84 6.05 2.22
N LEU A 40 10.80 6.12 3.06
CA LEU A 40 10.88 5.69 4.45
C LEU A 40 11.17 4.19 4.56
N ARG A 41 10.55 3.36 3.71
CA ARG A 41 10.80 1.91 3.63
C ARG A 41 12.24 1.64 3.21
N ALA A 42 12.74 2.32 2.18
CA ALA A 42 14.12 2.17 1.71
C ALA A 42 15.14 2.58 2.78
N LEU A 43 14.91 3.69 3.48
CA LEU A 43 15.76 4.13 4.59
C LEU A 43 15.75 3.14 5.75
N GLY A 44 14.57 2.61 6.10
CA GLY A 44 14.40 1.58 7.14
C GLY A 44 15.18 0.31 6.79
N LEU A 45 15.01 -0.19 5.57
CA LEU A 45 15.72 -1.36 5.06
C LEU A 45 17.24 -1.15 5.09
N ALA A 46 17.72 0.01 4.64
CA ALA A 46 19.16 0.33 4.67
C ALA A 46 19.73 0.36 6.10
N LYS A 47 18.96 0.79 7.10
CA LYS A 47 19.38 0.76 8.52
C LYS A 47 19.45 -0.68 9.04
N VAL A 48 18.44 -1.49 8.74
CA VAL A 48 18.38 -2.90 9.15
C VAL A 48 19.52 -3.71 8.52
N ASN A 49 19.77 -3.54 7.21
CA ASN A 49 20.84 -4.28 6.52
C ASN A 49 22.23 -3.95 7.08
N ARG A 50 22.47 -2.68 7.45
CA ARG A 50 23.72 -2.28 8.12
C ARG A 50 23.87 -2.95 9.49
N LEU A 51 22.79 -2.99 10.28
CA LEU A 51 22.79 -3.64 11.59
C LEU A 51 23.05 -5.14 11.45
N GLN A 52 22.34 -5.80 10.54
CA GLN A 52 22.54 -7.22 10.25
C GLN A 52 23.98 -7.52 9.85
N ALA A 53 24.56 -6.75 8.93
CA ALA A 53 25.95 -6.91 8.49
C ALA A 53 26.96 -6.76 9.63
N ALA A 54 26.70 -5.85 10.58
CA ALA A 54 27.57 -5.64 11.74
C ALA A 54 27.58 -6.83 12.71
N PHE A 55 26.43 -7.49 12.90
CA PHE A 55 26.30 -8.63 13.84
C PHE A 55 26.49 -10.00 13.18
N TRP A 56 26.50 -10.06 11.84
CA TRP A 56 26.63 -11.32 11.10
C TRP A 56 27.90 -12.11 11.43
N PRO A 57 29.11 -11.50 11.50
CA PRO A 57 30.32 -12.25 11.85
C PRO A 57 30.24 -12.87 13.24
N ALA A 58 29.79 -12.11 14.25
CA ALA A 58 29.64 -12.61 15.62
C ALA A 58 28.57 -13.72 15.73
N ALA A 59 27.49 -13.63 14.96
CA ALA A 59 26.45 -14.66 14.93
C ALA A 59 26.94 -15.99 14.34
N ILE A 60 27.74 -15.95 13.27
CA ILE A 60 28.16 -17.14 12.52
C ILE A 60 29.51 -17.69 12.99
N GLN A 61 30.52 -16.83 13.14
CA GLN A 61 31.89 -17.21 13.47
C GLN A 61 32.04 -17.47 14.97
N ASP A 62 31.67 -16.48 15.79
CA ASP A 62 31.80 -16.57 17.25
C ASP A 62 30.66 -17.38 17.89
N LYS A 63 29.61 -17.67 17.10
CA LYS A 63 28.40 -18.39 17.54
C LYS A 63 27.73 -17.72 18.75
N ASP A 64 27.80 -16.40 18.84
CA ASP A 64 27.18 -15.65 19.94
C ASP A 64 25.65 -15.69 19.82
N PRO A 65 24.93 -16.29 20.78
CA PRO A 65 23.47 -16.34 20.77
C PRO A 65 22.79 -14.97 20.77
N LYS A 66 23.44 -13.95 21.35
CA LYS A 66 22.89 -12.58 21.38
C LYS A 66 22.98 -11.95 20.00
N ALA A 67 24.12 -12.08 19.32
CA ALA A 67 24.28 -11.63 17.94
C ALA A 67 23.31 -12.35 16.99
N ALA A 68 23.17 -13.68 17.14
CA ALA A 68 22.21 -14.46 16.36
C ALA A 68 20.77 -13.96 16.53
N LYS A 69 20.35 -13.63 17.76
CA LYS A 69 19.03 -13.04 18.02
C LYS A 69 18.85 -11.70 17.32
N VAL A 70 19.85 -10.81 17.36
CA VAL A 70 19.80 -9.51 16.66
C VAL A 70 19.65 -9.70 15.15
N VAL A 71 20.40 -10.63 14.55
CA VAL A 71 20.32 -10.95 13.12
C VAL A 71 18.93 -11.48 12.74
N LEU A 72 18.36 -12.38 13.55
CA LEU A 72 17.01 -12.91 13.30
C LEU A 72 15.93 -11.83 13.36
N GLU A 73 16.01 -10.90 14.31
CA GLU A 73 15.09 -9.75 14.36
C GLU A 73 15.27 -8.82 13.15
N CYS A 74 16.51 -8.64 12.66
CA CYS A 74 16.76 -7.89 11.44
C CYS A 74 16.08 -8.53 10.22
N ILE A 75 16.22 -9.86 10.04
CA ILE A 75 15.59 -10.60 8.93
C ILE A 75 14.06 -10.46 8.98
N LYS A 76 13.48 -10.58 10.18
CA LYS A 76 12.04 -10.39 10.37
C LYS A 76 11.59 -8.99 9.96
N GLN A 77 12.36 -7.96 10.32
CA GLN A 77 12.02 -6.59 10.01
C GLN A 77 12.25 -6.25 8.53
N GLU A 78 13.23 -6.88 7.88
CA GLU A 78 13.41 -6.82 6.44
C GLU A 78 12.19 -7.38 5.69
N ALA A 79 11.68 -8.55 6.08
CA ALA A 79 10.48 -9.13 5.48
C ALA A 79 9.25 -8.21 5.61
N ARG A 80 9.15 -7.45 6.72
CA ARG A 80 8.11 -6.43 6.92
C ARG A 80 8.25 -5.24 5.99
N PHE A 81 9.47 -4.71 5.84
CA PHE A 81 9.69 -3.61 4.91
C PHE A 81 9.41 -4.05 3.47
N GLN A 82 9.82 -5.27 3.09
CA GLN A 82 9.61 -5.80 1.73
C GLN A 82 8.18 -6.29 1.46
N GLY A 83 7.33 -6.41 2.48
CA GLY A 83 5.97 -6.92 2.34
C GLY A 83 5.89 -8.42 2.03
N THR A 84 6.94 -9.17 2.37
CA THR A 84 7.03 -10.63 2.14
C THR A 84 6.59 -11.44 3.38
N GLU A 85 6.27 -10.77 4.49
CA GLU A 85 5.68 -11.40 5.68
C GLU A 85 4.28 -11.94 5.34
N ALA A 86 4.03 -13.21 5.65
CA ALA A 86 2.73 -13.83 5.43
C ALA A 86 1.64 -13.13 6.27
N PRO A 87 0.39 -12.98 5.75
CA PRO A 87 -0.70 -12.40 6.52
C PRO A 87 -0.96 -13.19 7.81
N THR A 88 -0.82 -12.54 8.97
CA THR A 88 -1.06 -13.20 10.27
C THR A 88 -2.53 -13.23 10.67
N ARG A 89 -3.38 -12.45 9.99
CA ARG A 89 -4.84 -12.44 10.15
C ARG A 89 -5.50 -12.20 8.80
N VAL A 90 -6.34 -13.16 8.38
CA VAL A 90 -7.23 -13.01 7.23
C VAL A 90 -8.53 -12.40 7.75
N ASN A 91 -8.86 -11.17 7.33
CA ASN A 91 -10.16 -10.60 7.64
C ASN A 91 -11.22 -11.26 6.74
N MET A 92 -12.00 -12.17 7.30
CA MET A 92 -13.03 -12.90 6.54
C MET A 92 -14.13 -11.99 6.01
N GLU A 93 -14.38 -10.82 6.62
CA GLU A 93 -15.36 -9.84 6.12
C GLU A 93 -14.89 -9.18 4.83
N ALA A 94 -13.60 -8.85 4.74
CA ALA A 94 -13.01 -8.29 3.52
C ALA A 94 -13.00 -9.32 2.38
N GLN A 95 -12.76 -10.59 2.70
CA GLN A 95 -12.87 -11.67 1.73
C GLN A 95 -14.30 -11.84 1.24
N ARG A 96 -15.28 -11.88 2.15
CA ARG A 96 -16.70 -11.99 1.79
C ARG A 96 -17.16 -10.81 0.92
N LEU A 97 -16.72 -9.59 1.24
CA LEU A 97 -17.02 -8.41 0.43
C LEU A 97 -16.37 -8.49 -0.96
N ALA A 98 -15.13 -8.97 -1.07
CA ALA A 98 -14.48 -9.17 -2.35
C ALA A 98 -15.21 -10.22 -3.20
N ASP A 99 -15.65 -11.31 -2.59
CA ASP A 99 -16.42 -12.37 -3.23
C ASP A 99 -17.80 -11.84 -3.69
N GLU A 100 -18.49 -11.04 -2.86
CA GLU A 100 -19.75 -10.37 -3.21
C GLU A 100 -19.58 -9.40 -4.39
N ILE A 101 -18.51 -8.61 -4.40
CA ILE A 101 -18.20 -7.68 -5.51
C ILE A 101 -17.92 -8.46 -6.80
N LEU A 102 -17.13 -9.53 -6.74
CA LEU A 102 -16.84 -10.39 -7.88
C LEU A 102 -18.11 -11.03 -8.45
N ALA A 103 -19.02 -11.49 -7.59
CA ALA A 103 -20.30 -12.05 -8.02
C ALA A 103 -21.18 -11.02 -8.77
N VAL A 104 -21.24 -9.78 -8.30
CA VAL A 104 -21.98 -8.70 -8.98
C VAL A 104 -21.40 -8.39 -10.37
N PHE A 105 -20.08 -8.47 -10.54
CA PHE A 105 -19.44 -8.27 -11.84
C PHE A 105 -19.68 -9.45 -12.80
N ASP A 106 -19.78 -10.67 -12.29
CA ASP A 106 -20.06 -11.87 -13.10
C ASP A 106 -21.53 -11.92 -13.55
N GLU A 107 -22.47 -11.48 -12.69
CA GLU A 107 -23.89 -11.34 -13.03
C GLU A 107 -24.15 -10.25 -14.10
N GLY A 108 -23.30 -9.23 -14.18
CA GLY A 108 -23.37 -8.16 -15.19
C GLY A 108 -22.88 -8.57 -16.59
N ALA A 109 -22.15 -9.69 -16.73
CA ALA A 109 -21.67 -10.19 -18.01
C ALA A 109 -22.71 -11.04 -18.76
N GLY A 110 -23.84 -11.37 -18.13
CA GLY A 110 -24.98 -12.10 -18.70
C GLY A 110 -26.10 -11.18 -19.19
N GLY A 111 -25.81 -10.25 -20.12
CA GLY A 111 -26.85 -9.49 -20.81
C GLY A 111 -27.64 -10.38 -21.78
N PRO A 112 -28.99 -10.22 -21.88
CA PRO A 112 -29.86 -11.15 -22.57
C PRO A 112 -29.61 -11.12 -24.08
N GLY A 113 -29.29 -12.28 -24.66
CA GLY A 113 -29.31 -12.47 -26.10
C GLY A 113 -30.76 -12.42 -26.60
N GLU A 114 -31.12 -11.34 -27.29
CA GLU A 114 -32.36 -11.22 -28.05
C GLU A 114 -32.03 -11.22 -29.56
N GLY A 115 -32.81 -11.99 -30.33
CA GLY A 115 -32.79 -12.07 -31.79
C GLY A 115 -32.17 -13.38 -32.30
N THR A 116 -32.88 -14.29 -32.97
CA THR A 116 -34.15 -14.23 -33.73
C THR A 116 -34.81 -15.61 -33.75
#